data_AF-A0AA91QXR8-F1
#
_entry.id   AF-A0AA91QXR8-F1
#
_cell.length_a   1.000
_cell.length_b   1.000
_cell.length_c   1.000
_cell.angle_alpha   90.00
_cell.angle_beta   90.00
_cell.angle_gamma   90.00
#
_symmetry.space_group_name_H-M   'P 1'
#
loop_
_entity.id
_entity.type
_entity.pdbx_description
1 polymer ?
#
loop_
_entity_poly.entity_id
_entity_poly.type
_entity_poly.pdbx_seq_one_letter_code
_entity_poly.pdbx_strand_id
1 'polypeptide(L)'
;MNAAAGTLYKIRIERTLYQFDEPILFTARVGMLNALFVRTDYTEDGHEFLSCYIDDKHLDGLLEGRLSVRGAFEAQSDNFLVYANDAYEVSKELTVTGDELKGRLPDPNVGVFEHLGECPDVLQEKNAFLAVYFRGENLRRDAIPYSTLMKLLGTVQVFARNVLVPPSLRGHKASTLDFLVGDPALGSLMIAIKEPTFNLSRLRHAQNDKNLTREGLKDGASNHKDEFFAEVQELVESPQNFRAAHIDDEEDVFESIKHLLPSDDTPYSNLTFSTQDGNSLKRISIDRDRADRVRASYSNANSVRSRRSGTIVEINASSATLLLRSPGGAITTSSFTREAFDAMRRNIDFKIGARLIVDGDLIERPRRDYLTVQNVASLNDRPLV
;
A
#
# COMPACT_ATOMS: atom_id res chain seq x y z
N MET A 1 46.12 28.18 -26.43
CA MET A 1 45.77 27.46 -27.67
C MET A 1 45.24 26.09 -27.25
N ASN A 2 43.94 26.02 -26.94
CA ASN A 2 43.30 24.77 -26.53
C ASN A 2 42.95 23.99 -27.81
N ALA A 3 43.32 22.72 -27.84
CA ALA A 3 42.89 21.80 -28.88
C ALA A 3 41.37 21.84 -28.98
N ALA A 4 40.84 22.03 -30.20
CA ALA A 4 39.41 21.91 -30.45
C ALA A 4 38.99 20.50 -30.01
N ALA A 5 38.28 20.41 -28.88
CA ALA A 5 37.65 19.18 -28.46
C ALA A 5 36.68 18.78 -29.57
N GLY A 6 36.97 17.67 -30.26
CA GLY A 6 36.15 17.22 -31.37
C GLY A 6 34.74 16.90 -30.89
N THR A 7 33.73 17.33 -31.64
CA THR A 7 32.33 16.96 -31.40
C THR A 7 32.20 15.44 -31.45
N LEU A 8 31.71 14.82 -30.39
CA LEU A 8 31.47 13.38 -30.30
C LEU A 8 30.24 13.00 -31.13
N TYR A 9 29.13 13.69 -30.89
CA TYR A 9 27.88 13.57 -31.63
C TYR A 9 27.00 14.80 -31.40
N LYS A 10 25.90 14.90 -32.15
CA LYS A 10 24.89 15.97 -31.98
C LYS A 10 23.61 15.38 -31.43
N ILE A 11 23.10 15.94 -30.33
CA ILE A 11 21.81 15.55 -29.76
C ILE A 11 20.72 16.09 -30.69
N ARG A 12 19.85 15.20 -31.16
CA ARG A 12 18.65 15.55 -31.91
C ARG A 12 17.45 15.21 -31.05
N ILE A 13 16.86 16.25 -30.47
CA ILE A 13 15.67 16.11 -29.62
C ILE A 13 14.53 15.54 -30.47
N GLU A 14 14.01 14.39 -30.07
CA GLU A 14 12.87 13.76 -30.71
C GLU A 14 11.56 14.20 -30.05
N ARG A 15 11.56 14.30 -28.73
CA ARG A 15 10.39 14.70 -27.95
C ARG A 15 10.78 15.43 -26.69
N THR A 16 10.28 16.65 -26.52
CA THR A 16 10.39 17.38 -25.26
C THR A 16 9.31 16.91 -24.29
N LEU A 17 9.71 16.49 -23.09
CA LEU A 17 8.81 16.03 -22.02
C LEU A 17 8.46 17.15 -21.05
N TYR A 18 9.45 17.99 -20.74
CA TYR A 18 9.28 19.16 -19.88
C TYR A 18 10.16 20.31 -20.38
N GLN A 19 9.59 21.51 -20.42
CA GLN A 19 10.27 22.72 -20.87
C GLN A 19 9.86 23.93 -20.02
N PHE A 20 10.79 24.86 -19.87
CA PHE A 20 10.49 26.22 -19.46
C PHE A 20 10.82 27.13 -20.66
N ASP A 21 11.93 27.87 -20.60
CA ASP A 21 12.45 28.62 -21.76
C ASP A 21 13.17 27.70 -22.77
N GLU A 22 13.79 26.63 -22.28
CA GLU A 22 14.50 25.62 -23.06
C GLU A 22 14.08 24.21 -22.62
N PRO A 23 14.32 23.17 -23.45
CA PRO A 23 14.10 21.78 -23.07
C PRO A 23 14.88 21.39 -21.81
N ILE A 24 14.17 20.97 -20.76
CA ILE A 24 14.76 20.53 -19.50
C ILE A 24 14.78 19.01 -19.42
N LEU A 25 13.69 18.35 -19.80
CA LEU A 25 13.58 16.89 -19.86
C LEU A 25 13.12 16.51 -21.26
N PHE A 26 13.86 15.66 -21.96
CA PHE A 26 13.52 15.27 -23.32
C PHE A 26 14.10 13.91 -23.70
N THR A 27 13.56 13.31 -24.75
CA THR A 27 14.12 12.11 -25.37
C THR A 27 14.85 12.46 -26.66
N ALA A 28 15.95 11.78 -26.91
CA ALA A 28 16.71 11.86 -28.14
C ALA A 28 17.30 10.49 -28.50
N ARG A 29 17.67 10.31 -29.76
CA ARG A 29 18.43 9.12 -30.19
C ARG A 29 19.92 9.36 -30.11
N VAL A 30 20.62 8.45 -29.44
CA VAL A 30 22.08 8.34 -29.46
C VAL A 30 22.42 7.04 -30.17
N GLY A 31 22.88 7.15 -31.42
CA GLY A 31 23.04 5.98 -32.29
C GLY A 31 21.70 5.32 -32.61
N MET A 32 21.52 4.07 -32.19
CA MET A 32 20.28 3.30 -32.37
C MET A 32 19.37 3.27 -31.13
N LEU A 33 19.83 3.83 -30.00
CA LEU A 33 19.15 3.72 -28.71
C LEU A 33 18.40 5.01 -28.39
N ASN A 34 17.22 4.87 -27.78
CA ASN A 34 16.49 5.97 -27.18
C ASN A 34 17.15 6.32 -25.84
N ALA A 35 17.40 7.60 -25.62
CA ALA A 35 17.97 8.12 -24.40
C ALA A 35 17.08 9.23 -23.82
N LEU A 36 16.94 9.23 -22.50
CA LEU A 36 16.33 10.29 -21.72
C LEU A 36 17.42 11.25 -21.28
N PHE A 37 17.17 12.55 -21.42
CA PHE A 37 18.07 13.62 -20.98
C PHE A 37 17.36 14.53 -20.01
N VAL A 38 17.98 14.82 -18.87
CA VAL A 38 17.57 15.86 -17.93
C VAL A 38 18.70 16.87 -17.79
N ARG A 39 18.39 18.15 -17.97
CA ARG A 39 19.36 19.23 -17.77
C ARG A 39 19.64 19.38 -16.28
N THR A 40 20.91 19.33 -15.91
CA THR A 40 21.37 19.44 -14.52
C THR A 40 21.97 20.81 -14.22
N ASP A 41 22.65 21.42 -15.19
CA ASP A 41 23.29 22.73 -15.02
C ASP A 41 23.48 23.48 -16.34
N TYR A 42 23.82 24.76 -16.23
CA TYR A 42 24.29 25.62 -17.33
C TYR A 42 25.69 26.15 -17.02
N THR A 43 26.62 25.87 -17.90
CA THR A 43 28.05 26.21 -17.79
C THR A 43 28.43 27.29 -18.81
N GLU A 44 29.62 27.88 -18.67
CA GLU A 44 30.13 28.85 -19.65
C GLU A 44 30.28 28.25 -21.07
N ASP A 45 30.47 26.94 -21.17
CA ASP A 45 30.66 26.21 -22.42
C ASP A 45 29.33 25.64 -23.01
N GLY A 46 28.19 25.90 -22.35
CA GLY A 46 26.86 25.43 -22.76
C GLY A 46 26.14 24.64 -21.66
N HIS A 47 25.44 23.59 -22.03
CA HIS A 47 24.56 22.81 -21.16
C HIS A 47 25.24 21.56 -20.58
N GLU A 48 24.92 21.25 -19.33
CA GLU A 48 25.19 19.96 -18.70
C GLU A 48 23.88 19.15 -18.63
N PHE A 49 23.89 17.93 -19.17
CA PHE A 49 22.78 17.00 -19.11
C PHE A 49 23.21 15.71 -18.41
N LEU A 50 22.33 15.17 -17.58
CA LEU A 50 22.36 13.77 -17.22
C LEU A 50 21.54 12.98 -18.24
N SER A 51 22.10 11.89 -18.75
CA SER A 51 21.45 11.02 -19.73
C SER A 51 21.48 9.55 -19.31
N CYS A 52 20.47 8.79 -19.75
CA CYS A 52 20.45 7.33 -19.62
C CYS A 52 19.73 6.73 -20.83
N TYR A 53 20.07 5.50 -21.20
CA TYR A 53 19.26 4.76 -22.17
C TYR A 53 17.93 4.37 -21.54
N ILE A 54 16.83 4.51 -22.29
CA ILE A 54 15.50 4.23 -21.77
C ILE A 54 14.73 3.33 -22.75
N ASP A 55 14.12 2.27 -22.22
CA ASP A 55 13.22 1.43 -23.00
C ASP A 55 11.81 2.04 -23.06
N ASP A 56 11.01 1.57 -24.03
CA ASP A 56 9.66 2.07 -24.25
C ASP A 56 8.74 1.86 -23.03
N LYS A 57 8.97 0.79 -22.25
CA LYS A 57 8.15 0.45 -21.08
C LYS A 57 8.34 1.47 -19.95
N HIS A 58 9.58 1.89 -19.70
CA HIS A 58 9.92 2.91 -18.70
C HIS A 58 9.53 4.30 -19.18
N LEU A 59 9.72 4.60 -20.47
CA LEU A 59 9.28 5.87 -21.05
C LEU A 59 7.75 6.03 -20.95
N ASP A 60 7.00 5.00 -21.33
CA ASP A 60 5.54 4.99 -21.16
C ASP A 60 5.15 5.12 -19.69
N GLY A 61 5.86 4.43 -18.79
CA GLY A 61 5.64 4.53 -17.35
C GLY A 61 5.85 5.94 -16.81
N LEU A 62 6.89 6.62 -17.28
CA LEU A 62 7.19 8.00 -16.92
C LEU A 62 6.10 8.97 -17.40
N LEU A 63 5.63 8.80 -18.63
CA LEU A 63 4.59 9.64 -19.24
C LEU A 63 3.21 9.43 -18.60
N GLU A 64 2.89 8.19 -18.23
CA GLU A 64 1.64 7.80 -17.55
C GLU A 64 1.70 8.06 -16.03
N GLY A 65 2.83 8.58 -15.52
CA GLY A 65 3.06 8.81 -14.09
C GLY A 65 3.23 7.55 -13.25
N ARG A 66 3.36 6.36 -13.84
CA ARG A 66 3.68 5.08 -13.18
C ARG A 66 5.15 4.96 -12.75
N LEU A 67 5.97 5.96 -13.07
CA LEU A 67 7.38 6.04 -12.75
C LEU A 67 7.77 7.52 -12.57
N SER A 68 8.56 7.84 -11.56
CA SER A 68 9.13 9.17 -11.34
C SER A 68 10.32 9.42 -12.28
N VAL A 69 10.71 10.69 -12.44
CA VAL A 69 11.92 11.05 -13.20
C VAL A 69 13.14 10.36 -12.58
N ARG A 70 13.33 10.46 -11.27
CA ARG A 70 14.43 9.79 -10.55
C ARG A 70 14.41 8.29 -10.79
N GLY A 71 13.25 7.66 -10.67
CA GLY A 71 13.07 6.23 -10.89
C GLY A 71 13.47 5.77 -12.30
N ALA A 72 13.21 6.60 -13.32
CA ALA A 72 13.60 6.31 -14.70
C ALA A 72 15.12 6.21 -14.88
N PHE A 73 15.89 7.12 -14.28
CA PHE A 73 17.36 7.11 -14.33
C PHE A 73 17.96 6.00 -13.46
N GLU A 74 17.48 5.85 -12.23
CA GLU A 74 18.01 4.83 -11.32
C GLU A 74 17.66 3.39 -11.76
N ALA A 75 16.65 3.21 -12.63
CA ALA A 75 16.36 1.92 -13.26
C ALA A 75 17.42 1.46 -14.27
N GLN A 76 18.26 2.37 -14.74
CA GLN A 76 19.27 2.07 -15.73
C GLN A 76 20.62 1.84 -15.08
N SER A 77 21.37 0.87 -15.59
CA SER A 77 22.76 0.63 -15.19
C SER A 77 23.70 1.73 -15.66
N ASP A 78 23.40 2.32 -16.83
CA ASP A 78 24.30 3.22 -17.53
C ASP A 78 23.71 4.64 -17.54
N ASN A 79 24.28 5.49 -16.70
CA ASN A 79 23.98 6.90 -16.61
C ASN A 79 25.22 7.71 -17.00
N PHE A 80 25.03 8.76 -17.79
CA PHE A 80 26.11 9.58 -18.33
C PHE A 80 25.88 11.06 -18.07
N LEU A 81 26.96 11.78 -17.82
CA LEU A 81 27.00 13.23 -17.78
C LEU A 81 27.51 13.73 -19.13
N VAL A 82 26.68 14.49 -19.83
CA VAL A 82 26.88 14.93 -21.20
C VAL A 82 27.00 16.45 -21.21
N TYR A 83 28.11 16.94 -21.75
CA TYR A 83 28.36 18.36 -21.93
C TYR A 83 28.17 18.72 -23.40
N ALA A 84 27.28 19.68 -23.68
CA ALA A 84 26.95 20.10 -25.03
C ALA A 84 26.86 21.63 -25.14
N ASN A 85 27.25 22.19 -26.28
CA ASN A 85 27.07 23.63 -26.53
C ASN A 85 25.59 23.98 -26.77
N ASP A 86 25.27 25.27 -26.97
CA ASP A 86 23.91 25.75 -27.26
C ASP A 86 23.32 25.18 -28.57
N ALA A 87 24.17 24.66 -29.46
CA ALA A 87 23.77 23.96 -30.68
C ALA A 87 23.55 22.44 -30.48
N TYR A 88 23.60 21.97 -29.22
CA TYR A 88 23.47 20.57 -28.79
C TYR A 88 24.56 19.64 -29.36
N GLU A 89 25.74 20.18 -29.63
CA GLU A 89 26.91 19.43 -30.05
C GLU A 89 27.70 18.98 -28.82
N VAL A 90 27.81 17.67 -28.64
CA VAL A 90 28.42 17.06 -27.46
C VAL A 90 29.94 17.10 -27.58
N SER A 91 30.58 17.70 -26.59
CA SER A 91 32.04 17.78 -26.50
C SER A 91 32.63 16.73 -25.56
N LYS A 92 31.85 16.27 -24.57
CA LYS A 92 32.31 15.35 -23.52
C LYS A 92 31.16 14.52 -22.96
N GLU A 93 31.45 13.26 -22.67
CA GLU A 93 30.55 12.31 -22.02
C GLU A 93 31.33 11.55 -20.94
N LEU A 94 30.76 11.43 -19.74
CA LEU A 94 31.35 10.73 -18.59
C LEU A 94 30.35 9.79 -17.96
N THR A 95 30.75 8.57 -17.60
CA THR A 95 29.90 7.68 -16.80
C THR A 95 29.74 8.22 -15.38
N VAL A 96 28.52 8.18 -14.87
CA VAL A 96 28.14 8.68 -13.54
C VAL A 96 27.93 7.52 -12.58
N THR A 97 28.42 7.65 -11.36
CA THR A 97 28.23 6.66 -10.29
C THR A 97 27.03 7.00 -9.41
N GLY A 98 26.53 6.02 -8.64
CA GLY A 98 25.24 6.13 -7.93
C GLY A 98 25.10 7.32 -6.96
N ASP A 99 26.18 7.77 -6.31
CA ASP A 99 26.09 8.91 -5.38
C ASP A 99 26.07 10.26 -6.13
N GLU A 100 26.86 10.39 -7.19
CA GLU A 100 26.83 11.55 -8.09
C GLU A 100 25.47 11.66 -8.80
N LEU A 101 24.88 10.53 -9.17
CA LEU A 101 23.56 10.44 -9.78
C LEU A 101 22.49 11.02 -8.84
N LYS A 102 22.46 10.57 -7.58
CA LYS A 102 21.47 11.00 -6.57
C LYS A 102 21.49 12.49 -6.27
N GLY A 103 22.66 13.11 -6.34
CA GLY A 103 22.83 14.55 -6.09
C GLY A 103 22.36 15.44 -7.24
N ARG A 104 22.17 14.87 -8.44
CA ARG A 104 21.81 15.59 -9.67
C ARG A 104 20.37 15.36 -10.13
N LEU A 105 19.74 14.30 -9.64
CA LEU A 105 18.35 13.98 -9.95
C LEU A 105 17.38 14.81 -9.11
N PRO A 106 16.17 15.10 -9.63
CA PRO A 106 15.08 15.66 -8.85
C PRO A 106 14.81 14.87 -7.57
N ASP A 107 14.03 15.48 -6.68
CA ASP A 107 13.56 14.82 -5.48
C ASP A 107 12.85 13.49 -5.81
N PRO A 108 12.91 12.50 -4.90
CA PRO A 108 12.13 11.28 -5.00
C PRO A 108 10.65 11.54 -5.27
N ASN A 109 10.04 10.62 -6.01
CA ASN A 109 8.62 10.61 -6.36
C ASN A 109 8.10 11.75 -7.25
N VAL A 110 8.97 12.51 -7.90
CA VAL A 110 8.55 13.59 -8.79
C VAL A 110 8.21 13.04 -10.18
N GLY A 111 6.95 13.23 -10.60
CA GLY A 111 6.49 12.97 -11.96
C GLY A 111 6.93 14.05 -12.95
N VAL A 112 6.77 13.79 -14.26
CA VAL A 112 7.08 14.77 -15.31
C VAL A 112 6.14 15.97 -15.28
N PHE A 113 4.87 15.73 -14.97
CA PHE A 113 3.82 16.75 -14.97
C PHE A 113 3.20 16.86 -13.59
N GLU A 114 2.90 18.09 -13.17
CA GLU A 114 2.32 18.39 -11.85
C GLU A 114 1.01 17.66 -11.59
N HIS A 115 0.14 17.53 -12.61
CA HIS A 115 -1.14 16.85 -12.49
C HIS A 115 -1.05 15.34 -12.21
N LEU A 116 0.13 14.73 -12.39
CA LEU A 116 0.36 13.31 -12.06
C LEU A 116 0.57 13.09 -10.56
N GLY A 117 0.80 14.16 -9.78
CA GLY A 117 1.07 14.09 -8.35
C GLY A 117 2.34 13.31 -8.01
N GLU A 118 2.33 12.63 -6.87
CA GLU A 118 3.43 11.75 -6.47
C GLU A 118 3.48 10.51 -7.37
N CYS A 119 4.63 10.27 -8.00
CA CYS A 119 4.92 9.10 -8.83
C CYS A 119 5.87 8.16 -8.09
N PRO A 120 5.79 6.83 -8.21
CA PRO A 120 6.75 5.94 -7.54
C PRO A 120 8.12 5.96 -8.23
N ASP A 121 9.21 5.83 -7.46
CA ASP A 121 10.58 5.70 -8.01
C ASP A 121 10.86 4.33 -8.64
N VAL A 122 9.85 3.47 -8.64
CA VAL A 122 9.91 2.13 -9.20
C VAL A 122 8.71 1.92 -10.11
N LEU A 123 8.94 1.30 -11.27
CA LEU A 123 7.94 1.17 -12.32
C LEU A 123 6.75 0.34 -11.84
N GLN A 124 5.59 0.99 -11.66
CA GLN A 124 4.34 0.31 -11.35
C GLN A 124 3.88 -0.54 -12.57
N GLU A 125 3.44 -1.78 -12.33
CA GLU A 125 2.85 -2.62 -13.36
C GLU A 125 1.63 -1.95 -14.00
N LYS A 126 1.58 -1.89 -15.35
CA LYS A 126 0.54 -1.19 -16.12
C LYS A 126 -0.88 -1.71 -15.88
N ASN A 127 -1.04 -2.98 -15.51
CA ASN A 127 -2.36 -3.61 -15.30
C ASN A 127 -2.53 -4.07 -13.84
N ALA A 128 -1.86 -3.40 -12.90
CA ALA A 128 -2.07 -3.66 -11.48
C ALA A 128 -3.50 -3.22 -11.10
N PHE A 129 -4.27 -4.14 -10.53
CA PHE A 129 -5.61 -3.85 -10.01
C PHE A 129 -5.51 -2.91 -8.80
N LEU A 130 -4.52 -3.17 -7.95
CA LEU A 130 -4.09 -2.34 -6.83
C LEU A 130 -2.57 -2.45 -6.73
N ALA A 131 -1.88 -1.38 -6.41
CA ALA A 131 -0.48 -1.44 -6.01
C ALA A 131 -0.27 -0.78 -4.64
N VAL A 132 0.61 -1.37 -3.85
CA VAL A 132 0.98 -0.90 -2.51
C VAL A 132 2.47 -0.61 -2.51
N TYR A 133 2.81 0.65 -2.29
CA TYR A 133 4.19 1.15 -2.31
C TYR A 133 4.63 1.52 -0.89
N PHE A 134 5.70 0.89 -0.40
CA PHE A 134 6.29 1.18 0.90
C PHE A 134 7.63 1.87 0.73
N ARG A 135 7.80 3.03 1.37
CA ARG A 135 9.03 3.82 1.34
C ARG A 135 9.62 4.00 2.72
N GLY A 136 10.92 3.78 2.86
CA GLY A 136 11.68 4.08 4.07
C GLY A 136 13.15 3.74 3.92
N GLU A 137 13.99 4.22 4.85
CA GLU A 137 15.45 4.03 4.79
C GLU A 137 15.87 2.56 4.83
N ASN A 138 15.05 1.70 5.43
CA ASN A 138 15.27 0.25 5.51
C ASN A 138 14.78 -0.52 4.27
N LEU A 139 14.13 0.16 3.32
CA LEU A 139 13.61 -0.40 2.08
C LEU A 139 14.43 0.10 0.89
N ARG A 140 15.72 -0.21 0.89
CA ARG A 140 16.65 0.24 -0.16
C ARG A 140 16.45 -0.54 -1.47
N ARG A 141 16.89 0.08 -2.56
CA ARG A 141 16.93 -0.53 -3.89
C ARG A 141 17.79 -1.78 -3.95
N ASP A 142 18.94 -1.71 -3.30
CA ASP A 142 20.00 -2.72 -3.45
C ASP A 142 19.76 -3.93 -2.55
N ALA A 143 19.06 -3.73 -1.42
CA ALA A 143 18.78 -4.78 -0.46
C ALA A 143 17.61 -4.44 0.47
N ILE A 144 16.79 -5.44 0.76
CA ILE A 144 15.78 -5.41 1.82
C ILE A 144 15.99 -6.66 2.69
N PRO A 145 15.96 -6.56 4.03
CA PRO A 145 16.02 -7.72 4.89
C PRO A 145 14.89 -8.71 4.57
N TYR A 146 15.22 -9.99 4.37
CA TYR A 146 14.24 -11.02 3.99
C TYR A 146 13.05 -11.11 4.96
N SER A 147 13.29 -11.00 6.26
CA SER A 147 12.24 -10.99 7.29
C SER A 147 11.26 -9.82 7.11
N THR A 148 11.77 -8.65 6.69
CA THR A 148 10.96 -7.46 6.41
C THR A 148 10.12 -7.67 5.16
N LEU A 149 10.73 -8.17 4.07
CA LEU A 149 10.01 -8.48 2.83
C LEU A 149 8.85 -9.47 3.08
N MET A 150 9.12 -10.57 3.77
CA MET A 150 8.09 -11.57 4.08
C MET A 150 6.97 -11.02 4.96
N LYS A 151 7.29 -10.18 5.94
CA LYS A 151 6.29 -9.51 6.79
C LYS A 151 5.39 -8.59 5.97
N LEU A 152 5.97 -7.77 5.09
CA LEU A 152 5.23 -6.83 4.23
C LEU A 152 4.34 -7.58 3.23
N LEU A 153 4.87 -8.60 2.56
CA LEU A 153 4.10 -9.46 1.66
C LEU A 153 2.91 -10.12 2.37
N GLY A 154 3.14 -10.69 3.55
CA GLY A 154 2.06 -11.29 4.35
C GLY A 154 1.00 -10.28 4.76
N THR A 155 1.40 -9.06 5.13
CA THR A 155 0.48 -7.98 5.51
C THR A 155 -0.36 -7.52 4.31
N VAL A 156 0.28 -7.32 3.15
CA VAL A 156 -0.43 -6.96 1.90
C VAL A 156 -1.37 -8.07 1.45
N GLN A 157 -1.02 -9.33 1.62
CA GLN A 157 -1.90 -10.45 1.28
C GLN A 157 -3.16 -10.48 2.15
N VAL A 158 -3.02 -10.28 3.47
CA VAL A 158 -4.17 -10.19 4.38
C VAL A 158 -5.04 -8.98 4.03
N PHE A 159 -4.41 -7.83 3.80
CA PHE A 159 -5.07 -6.61 3.36
C PHE A 159 -5.88 -6.82 2.07
N ALA A 160 -5.25 -7.35 1.02
CA ALA A 160 -5.89 -7.62 -0.26
C ALA A 160 -7.13 -8.52 -0.11
N ARG A 161 -7.06 -9.53 0.77
CA ARG A 161 -8.19 -10.43 1.04
C ARG A 161 -9.32 -9.79 1.83
N ASN A 162 -9.03 -8.84 2.69
CA ASN A 162 -10.06 -8.15 3.48
C ASN A 162 -10.73 -7.06 2.65
N VAL A 163 -9.97 -6.41 1.77
CA VAL A 163 -10.40 -5.20 1.05
C VAL A 163 -10.89 -5.47 -0.36
N LEU A 164 -10.19 -6.30 -1.13
CA LEU A 164 -10.56 -6.53 -2.54
C LEU A 164 -11.61 -7.63 -2.71
N VAL A 165 -11.97 -8.31 -1.62
CA VAL A 165 -12.97 -9.38 -1.63
C VAL A 165 -14.29 -8.81 -1.12
N PRO A 166 -15.34 -8.81 -1.97
CA PRO A 166 -16.68 -8.41 -1.54
C PRO A 166 -17.10 -9.16 -0.26
N PRO A 167 -17.83 -8.52 0.67
CA PRO A 167 -18.24 -9.14 1.93
C PRO A 167 -18.91 -10.51 1.77
N SER A 168 -19.72 -10.66 0.71
CA SER A 168 -20.40 -11.92 0.35
C SER A 168 -19.46 -13.09 0.01
N LEU A 169 -18.18 -12.82 -0.20
CA LEU A 169 -17.14 -13.78 -0.56
C LEU A 169 -16.04 -13.94 0.51
N ARG A 170 -16.10 -13.15 1.59
CA ARG A 170 -15.14 -13.23 2.69
C ARG A 170 -15.31 -14.56 3.43
N GLY A 171 -14.18 -15.15 3.84
CA GLY A 171 -14.15 -16.46 4.51
C GLY A 171 -14.11 -17.68 3.58
N HIS A 172 -14.28 -17.52 2.26
CA HIS A 172 -14.01 -18.59 1.32
C HIS A 172 -12.50 -18.91 1.23
N LYS A 173 -12.19 -20.18 0.95
CA LYS A 173 -10.80 -20.67 0.82
C LYS A 173 -10.12 -20.04 -0.40
N ALA A 174 -8.81 -19.85 -0.35
CA ALA A 174 -7.99 -19.35 -1.47
C ALA A 174 -8.21 -20.15 -2.78
N SER A 175 -8.56 -21.43 -2.65
CA SER A 175 -8.92 -22.30 -3.76
C SER A 175 -10.18 -21.87 -4.56
N THR A 176 -10.92 -20.90 -4.05
CA THR A 176 -12.16 -20.36 -4.62
C THR A 176 -11.96 -18.95 -5.19
N LEU A 177 -11.11 -18.16 -4.53
CA LEU A 177 -10.73 -16.80 -4.89
C LEU A 177 -9.27 -16.59 -4.54
N ASP A 178 -8.48 -16.18 -5.52
CA ASP A 178 -7.05 -15.93 -5.35
C ASP A 178 -6.60 -14.66 -6.07
N PHE A 179 -5.59 -14.01 -5.51
CA PHE A 179 -4.95 -12.81 -6.05
C PHE A 179 -3.52 -13.14 -6.43
N LEU A 180 -3.14 -12.83 -7.65
CA LEU A 180 -1.75 -12.93 -8.07
C LEU A 180 -1.01 -11.67 -7.65
N VAL A 181 0.06 -11.85 -6.88
CA VAL A 181 0.99 -10.78 -6.53
C VAL A 181 2.10 -10.74 -7.59
N GLY A 182 2.32 -9.58 -8.21
CA GLY A 182 3.40 -9.34 -9.15
C GLY A 182 4.77 -9.38 -8.46
N ASP A 183 5.83 -9.43 -9.27
CA ASP A 183 7.19 -9.46 -8.72
C ASP A 183 7.47 -8.15 -7.95
N PRO A 184 7.94 -8.24 -6.70
CA PRO A 184 8.23 -7.04 -5.93
C PRO A 184 9.37 -6.28 -6.59
N ALA A 185 9.17 -4.99 -6.78
CA ALA A 185 10.19 -4.14 -7.37
C ALA A 185 10.91 -3.35 -6.25
N LEU A 186 12.25 -3.35 -6.31
CA LEU A 186 13.12 -2.81 -5.26
C LEU A 186 13.54 -1.38 -5.59
N GLY A 187 13.54 -0.51 -4.58
CA GLY A 187 13.81 0.93 -4.70
C GLY A 187 13.04 1.77 -3.70
N SER A 188 12.60 1.18 -2.58
CA SER A 188 11.25 1.24 -2.00
C SER A 188 10.37 0.11 -2.56
N LEU A 189 9.73 -0.65 -1.67
CA LEU A 189 9.06 -1.91 -2.02
C LEU A 189 7.70 -1.63 -2.67
N MET A 190 7.58 -1.92 -3.96
CA MET A 190 6.30 -1.92 -4.67
C MET A 190 5.75 -3.34 -4.76
N ILE A 191 4.51 -3.54 -4.30
CA ILE A 191 3.77 -4.80 -4.43
C ILE A 191 2.55 -4.54 -5.30
N ALA A 192 2.54 -5.11 -6.51
CA ALA A 192 1.41 -5.06 -7.42
C ALA A 192 0.48 -6.26 -7.18
N ILE A 193 -0.81 -6.00 -7.03
CA ILE A 193 -1.87 -7.01 -6.96
C ILE A 193 -2.60 -6.99 -8.29
N LYS A 194 -2.64 -8.15 -8.95
CA LYS A 194 -3.36 -8.33 -10.22
C LYS A 194 -4.84 -8.57 -9.97
N GLU A 195 -5.63 -8.51 -11.03
CA GLU A 195 -7.06 -8.79 -10.96
C GLU A 195 -7.35 -10.15 -10.29
N PRO A 196 -8.40 -10.24 -9.45
CA PRO A 196 -8.78 -11.48 -8.80
C PRO A 196 -9.15 -12.57 -9.80
N THR A 197 -8.78 -13.81 -9.46
CA THR A 197 -9.19 -15.00 -10.19
C THR A 197 -10.29 -15.75 -9.43
N PHE A 198 -11.38 -16.04 -10.12
CA PHE A 198 -12.57 -16.68 -9.53
C PHE A 198 -12.78 -18.10 -10.06
N ASN A 199 -12.97 -19.05 -9.15
CA ASN A 199 -13.43 -20.40 -9.47
C ASN A 199 -14.96 -20.46 -9.44
N LEU A 200 -15.59 -20.20 -10.60
CA LEU A 200 -17.04 -20.13 -10.74
C LEU A 200 -17.76 -21.40 -10.27
N SER A 201 -17.21 -22.58 -10.58
CA SER A 201 -17.85 -23.85 -10.20
C SER A 201 -18.00 -23.96 -8.68
N ARG A 202 -16.97 -23.58 -7.93
CA ARG A 202 -17.01 -23.59 -6.46
C ARG A 202 -17.88 -22.49 -5.89
N LEU A 203 -17.87 -21.29 -6.49
CA LEU A 203 -18.69 -20.17 -6.05
C LEU A 203 -20.18 -20.43 -6.25
N ARG A 204 -20.59 -20.94 -7.42
CA ARG A 204 -21.99 -21.30 -7.69
C ARG A 204 -22.50 -22.38 -6.73
N HIS A 205 -21.65 -23.34 -6.38
CA HIS A 205 -22.00 -24.35 -5.37
C HIS A 205 -22.08 -23.77 -3.95
N ALA A 206 -21.17 -22.86 -3.58
CA ALA A 206 -21.12 -22.28 -2.24
C ALA A 206 -22.23 -21.25 -1.98
N GLN A 207 -22.57 -20.42 -2.98
CA GLN A 207 -23.59 -19.37 -2.88
C GLN A 207 -24.97 -19.81 -3.33
N ASN A 208 -25.10 -21.04 -3.87
CA ASN A 208 -26.33 -21.59 -4.43
C ASN A 208 -26.96 -20.70 -5.54
N ASP A 209 -26.13 -19.87 -6.18
CA ASP A 209 -26.51 -18.99 -7.28
C ASP A 209 -25.94 -19.55 -8.59
N LYS A 210 -26.85 -19.97 -9.49
CA LYS A 210 -26.47 -20.52 -10.81
C LYS A 210 -26.18 -19.43 -11.84
N ASN A 211 -26.61 -18.19 -11.61
CA ASN A 211 -26.49 -17.07 -12.54
C ASN A 211 -25.24 -16.24 -12.33
N LEU A 212 -24.43 -16.55 -11.31
CA LEU A 212 -23.16 -15.88 -11.05
C LEU A 212 -22.24 -15.94 -12.28
N THR A 213 -21.92 -14.78 -12.86
CA THR A 213 -21.01 -14.63 -14.00
C THR A 213 -19.64 -14.16 -13.54
N ARG A 214 -18.60 -14.45 -14.35
CA ARG A 214 -17.26 -13.94 -14.08
C ARG A 214 -17.20 -12.42 -14.18
N GLU A 215 -17.91 -11.84 -15.15
CA GLU A 215 -17.99 -10.39 -15.35
C GLU A 215 -18.62 -9.71 -14.13
N GLY A 216 -19.77 -10.19 -13.65
CA GLY A 216 -20.41 -9.61 -12.46
C GLY A 216 -19.54 -9.68 -11.18
N LEU A 217 -18.72 -10.73 -11.04
CA LEU A 217 -17.76 -10.82 -9.95
C LEU A 217 -16.58 -9.85 -10.09
N LYS A 218 -16.10 -9.65 -11.32
CA LYS A 218 -15.04 -8.67 -11.61
C LYS A 218 -15.55 -7.25 -11.37
N ASP A 219 -16.74 -6.94 -11.87
CA ASP A 219 -17.37 -5.62 -11.69
C ASP A 219 -17.64 -5.37 -10.19
N GLY A 220 -18.14 -6.38 -9.47
CA GLY A 220 -18.33 -6.29 -8.02
C GLY A 220 -17.03 -6.06 -7.25
N ALA A 221 -15.94 -6.73 -7.63
CA ALA A 221 -14.63 -6.50 -7.01
C ALA A 221 -14.06 -5.11 -7.37
N SER A 222 -14.26 -4.63 -8.59
CA SER A 222 -13.83 -3.29 -9.01
C SER A 222 -14.59 -2.20 -8.26
N ASN A 223 -15.91 -2.30 -8.19
CA ASN A 223 -16.75 -1.35 -7.46
C ASN A 223 -16.35 -1.30 -5.98
N HIS A 224 -16.19 -2.46 -5.34
CA HIS A 224 -15.78 -2.52 -3.93
C HIS A 224 -14.39 -1.92 -3.69
N LYS A 225 -13.45 -2.14 -4.63
CA LYS A 225 -12.13 -1.50 -4.61
C LYS A 225 -12.23 0.03 -4.72
N ASP A 226 -13.08 0.54 -5.61
CA ASP A 226 -13.25 1.98 -5.80
C ASP A 226 -13.95 2.65 -4.60
N GLU A 227 -14.96 2.01 -4.02
CA GLU A 227 -15.60 2.40 -2.75
C GLU A 227 -14.57 2.49 -1.63
N PHE A 228 -13.81 1.42 -1.43
CA PHE A 228 -12.76 1.37 -0.42
C PHE A 228 -11.71 2.47 -0.61
N PHE A 229 -11.29 2.75 -1.84
CA PHE A 229 -10.35 3.84 -2.11
C PHE A 229 -10.92 5.20 -1.72
N ALA A 230 -12.19 5.46 -2.02
CA ALA A 230 -12.85 6.69 -1.64
C ALA A 230 -12.93 6.83 -0.11
N GLU A 231 -13.27 5.75 0.60
CA GLU A 231 -13.35 5.74 2.06
C GLU A 231 -11.98 5.94 2.71
N VAL A 232 -10.93 5.28 2.22
CA VAL A 232 -9.55 5.50 2.72
C VAL A 232 -9.11 6.94 2.47
N GLN A 233 -9.45 7.51 1.32
CA GLN A 233 -9.12 8.90 1.01
C GLN A 233 -9.80 9.85 2.01
N GLU A 234 -11.11 9.67 2.26
CA GLU A 234 -11.85 10.47 3.23
C GLU A 234 -11.32 10.29 4.65
N LEU A 235 -11.04 9.05 5.06
CA LEU A 235 -10.44 8.72 6.36
C LEU A 235 -9.10 9.43 6.57
N VAL A 236 -8.25 9.51 5.54
CA VAL A 236 -6.92 10.13 5.64
C VAL A 236 -7.01 11.66 5.61
N GLU A 237 -7.90 12.22 4.78
CA GLU A 237 -8.07 13.67 4.63
C GLU A 237 -8.80 14.31 5.81
N SER A 238 -9.83 13.65 6.33
CA SER A 238 -10.69 14.16 7.42
C SER A 238 -11.06 13.07 8.45
N PRO A 239 -10.10 12.55 9.24
CA PRO A 239 -10.32 11.39 10.11
C PRO A 239 -11.44 11.56 11.15
N GLN A 240 -11.64 12.79 11.65
CA GLN A 240 -12.67 13.09 12.65
C GLN A 240 -14.08 13.09 12.04
N ASN A 241 -14.23 13.65 10.84
CA ASN A 241 -15.51 13.70 10.13
C ASN A 241 -15.91 12.31 9.66
N PHE A 242 -14.95 11.57 9.09
CA PHE A 242 -15.16 10.18 8.67
C PHE A 242 -15.67 9.33 9.85
N ARG A 243 -14.99 9.41 11.00
CA ARG A 243 -15.41 8.69 12.21
C ARG A 243 -16.81 9.10 12.71
N ALA A 244 -17.13 10.39 12.67
CA ALA A 244 -18.44 10.88 13.10
C ALA A 244 -19.59 10.40 12.20
N ALA A 245 -19.31 10.17 10.91
CA ALA A 245 -20.27 9.64 9.95
C ALA A 245 -20.47 8.11 10.06
N HIS A 246 -19.45 7.37 10.54
CA HIS A 246 -19.42 5.90 10.52
C HIS A 246 -19.35 5.28 11.95
N ILE A 247 -20.10 5.84 12.91
CA ILE A 247 -20.04 5.42 14.34
C ILE A 247 -20.51 3.97 14.57
N ASP A 248 -21.40 3.45 13.72
CA ASP A 248 -22.08 2.16 13.89
C ASP A 248 -21.73 1.10 12.82
N ASP A 249 -20.75 1.37 11.95
CA ASP A 249 -20.41 0.44 10.87
C ASP A 249 -19.56 -0.72 11.38
N GLU A 250 -20.07 -1.95 11.20
CA GLU A 250 -19.39 -3.20 11.59
C GLU A 250 -18.11 -3.47 10.75
N GLU A 251 -17.96 -2.79 9.61
CA GLU A 251 -16.81 -2.89 8.70
C GLU A 251 -15.99 -1.60 8.68
N ASP A 252 -15.17 -1.40 9.71
CA ASP A 252 -14.33 -0.20 9.80
C ASP A 252 -13.12 -0.29 8.83
N VAL A 253 -13.09 0.63 7.86
CA VAL A 253 -11.98 0.81 6.91
C VAL A 253 -10.65 1.00 7.62
N PHE A 254 -10.66 1.67 8.77
CA PHE A 254 -9.47 1.85 9.60
C PHE A 254 -8.89 0.50 10.04
N GLU A 255 -9.73 -0.44 10.50
CA GLU A 255 -9.31 -1.78 10.92
C GLU A 255 -8.65 -2.56 9.76
N SER A 256 -9.09 -2.31 8.54
CA SER A 256 -8.53 -2.94 7.34
C SER A 256 -7.13 -2.41 6.99
N ILE A 257 -6.86 -1.13 7.22
CA ILE A 257 -5.56 -0.50 6.89
C ILE A 257 -4.61 -0.33 8.07
N LYS A 258 -5.06 -0.48 9.33
CA LYS A 258 -4.27 -0.09 10.52
C LYS A 258 -2.88 -0.73 10.59
N HIS A 259 -2.75 -1.96 10.13
CA HIS A 259 -1.50 -2.72 10.12
C HIS A 259 -0.52 -2.28 9.02
N LEU A 260 -0.99 -1.53 8.03
CA LEU A 260 -0.20 -0.95 6.95
C LEU A 260 0.18 0.51 7.23
N LEU A 261 -0.46 1.18 8.19
CA LEU A 261 -0.16 2.58 8.47
C LEU A 261 1.28 2.73 9.00
N PRO A 262 2.08 3.69 8.47
CA PRO A 262 3.43 3.95 8.96
C PRO A 262 3.46 4.35 10.43
N SER A 263 4.36 3.77 11.22
CA SER A 263 4.66 4.14 12.61
C SER A 263 6.16 4.00 12.91
N ASP A 264 6.59 4.35 14.11
CA ASP A 264 7.97 4.16 14.58
C ASP A 264 8.42 2.68 14.56
N ASP A 265 7.47 1.75 14.72
CA ASP A 265 7.73 0.30 14.70
C ASP A 265 7.73 -0.29 13.28
N THR A 266 7.37 0.49 12.26
CA THR A 266 7.35 0.04 10.87
C THR A 266 8.67 0.36 10.16
N PRO A 267 9.14 -0.50 9.24
CA PRO A 267 10.38 -0.27 8.50
C PRO A 267 10.25 0.81 7.40
N TYR A 268 9.08 1.45 7.30
CA TYR A 268 8.76 2.46 6.31
C TYR A 268 8.23 3.74 6.98
N SER A 269 8.35 4.86 6.29
CA SER A 269 7.86 6.18 6.72
C SER A 269 6.69 6.67 5.88
N ASN A 270 6.48 6.08 4.71
CA ASN A 270 5.37 6.42 3.82
C ASN A 270 4.81 5.16 3.16
N LEU A 271 3.50 5.18 2.98
CA LEU A 271 2.71 4.18 2.28
C LEU A 271 1.91 4.88 1.18
N THR A 272 1.97 4.38 -0.05
CA THR A 272 1.10 4.82 -1.13
C THR A 272 0.25 3.66 -1.63
N PHE A 273 -1.07 3.85 -1.63
CA PHE A 273 -1.98 3.00 -2.38
C PHE A 273 -2.19 3.61 -3.75
N SER A 274 -2.10 2.82 -4.81
CA SER A 274 -2.47 3.26 -6.15
C SER A 274 -3.38 2.26 -6.83
N THR A 275 -4.35 2.78 -7.59
CA THR A 275 -5.21 1.98 -8.44
C THR A 275 -5.40 2.69 -9.77
N GLN A 276 -5.73 1.91 -10.79
CA GLN A 276 -6.04 2.42 -12.11
C GLN A 276 -7.54 2.24 -12.37
N ASP A 277 -8.17 3.34 -12.76
CA ASP A 277 -9.57 3.41 -13.18
C ASP A 277 -9.60 3.99 -14.60
N GLY A 278 -9.66 3.10 -15.59
CA GLY A 278 -9.46 3.43 -17.00
C GLY A 278 -8.08 4.05 -17.27
N ASN A 279 -8.07 5.30 -17.71
CA ASN A 279 -6.84 6.07 -17.98
C ASN A 279 -6.40 6.94 -16.79
N SER A 280 -7.18 6.99 -15.72
CA SER A 280 -6.85 7.80 -14.54
C SER A 280 -6.21 6.93 -13.46
N LEU A 281 -5.09 7.39 -12.93
CA LEU A 281 -4.39 6.72 -11.86
C LEU A 281 -4.69 7.46 -10.54
N LYS A 282 -5.38 6.79 -9.63
CA LYS A 282 -5.74 7.33 -8.31
C LYS A 282 -4.69 6.91 -7.30
N ARG A 283 -4.26 7.85 -6.44
CA ARG A 283 -3.23 7.60 -5.41
C ARG A 283 -3.60 8.21 -4.08
N ILE A 284 -3.28 7.48 -3.01
CA ILE A 284 -3.42 7.95 -1.64
C ILE A 284 -2.07 7.73 -0.96
N SER A 285 -1.41 8.82 -0.61
CA SER A 285 -0.11 8.81 0.08
C SER A 285 -0.31 9.16 1.56
N ILE A 286 0.19 8.27 2.42
CA ILE A 286 0.08 8.33 3.87
C ILE A 286 1.49 8.32 4.46
N ASP A 287 1.92 9.46 4.99
CA ASP A 287 3.14 9.57 5.79
C ASP A 287 2.84 9.26 7.28
N ARG A 288 3.88 9.26 8.12
CA ARG A 288 3.73 9.03 9.56
C ARG A 288 2.81 10.03 10.23
N ASP A 289 2.93 11.32 9.91
CA ASP A 289 2.11 12.37 10.54
C ASP A 289 0.62 12.20 10.22
N ARG A 290 0.28 11.86 8.97
CA ARG A 290 -1.09 11.52 8.54
C ARG A 290 -1.57 10.27 9.24
N ALA A 291 -0.74 9.21 9.29
CA ALA A 291 -1.08 7.97 9.97
C ALA A 291 -1.34 8.18 11.46
N ASP A 292 -0.56 9.02 12.14
CA ASP A 292 -0.73 9.32 13.55
C ASP A 292 -1.97 10.16 13.82
N ARG A 293 -2.34 11.08 12.92
CA ARG A 293 -3.63 11.79 13.00
C ARG A 293 -4.81 10.83 12.86
N VAL A 294 -4.74 9.89 11.92
CA VAL A 294 -5.75 8.83 11.76
C VAL A 294 -5.81 7.97 13.02
N ARG A 295 -4.67 7.50 13.55
CA ARG A 295 -4.67 6.73 14.81
C ARG A 295 -5.24 7.52 15.98
N ALA A 296 -4.87 8.80 16.12
CA ALA A 296 -5.34 9.66 17.19
C ALA A 296 -6.85 9.86 17.17
N SER A 297 -7.46 9.96 15.98
CA SER A 297 -8.91 10.06 15.87
C SER A 297 -9.62 8.79 16.34
N TYR A 298 -8.95 7.63 16.39
CA TYR A 298 -9.47 6.37 16.91
C TYR A 298 -9.02 6.05 18.35
N SER A 299 -7.81 6.48 18.76
CA SER A 299 -7.22 6.20 20.07
C SER A 299 -7.72 7.12 21.20
N ASN A 300 -8.31 8.28 20.88
CA ASN A 300 -8.91 9.18 21.86
C ASN A 300 -10.15 8.62 22.60
N ALA A 301 -10.52 7.35 22.38
CA ALA A 301 -11.51 6.63 23.16
C ALA A 301 -10.84 5.40 23.83
N ASN A 302 -10.20 5.60 24.98
CA ASN A 302 -9.53 4.54 25.78
C ASN A 302 -10.49 3.49 26.40
N SER A 303 -11.68 3.32 25.84
CA SER A 303 -12.65 2.26 26.11
C SER A 303 -13.70 2.33 25.01
N VAL A 304 -13.46 1.67 23.87
CA VAL A 304 -14.54 1.47 22.91
C VAL A 304 -15.41 0.35 23.47
N ARG A 305 -16.66 0.66 23.78
CA ARG A 305 -17.66 -0.36 24.10
C ARG A 305 -17.78 -1.25 22.88
N SER A 306 -17.39 -2.51 23.03
CA SER A 306 -17.34 -3.48 21.95
C SER A 306 -18.02 -4.76 22.38
N ARG A 307 -18.78 -5.34 21.45
CA ARG A 307 -19.34 -6.69 21.56
C ARG A 307 -18.36 -7.69 20.95
N ARG A 308 -18.01 -8.73 21.71
CA ARG A 308 -17.15 -9.83 21.23
C ARG A 308 -17.87 -11.15 21.34
N SER A 309 -17.84 -11.91 20.25
CA SER A 309 -18.38 -13.26 20.14
C SER A 309 -17.27 -14.26 19.85
N GLY A 310 -17.33 -15.44 20.48
CA GLY A 310 -16.39 -16.50 20.19
C GLY A 310 -16.52 -17.71 21.09
N THR A 311 -15.55 -18.61 20.99
CA THR A 311 -15.48 -19.84 21.79
C THR A 311 -14.51 -19.65 22.95
N ILE A 312 -14.91 -20.10 24.14
CA ILE A 312 -14.03 -20.11 25.32
C ILE A 312 -12.93 -21.15 25.09
N VAL A 313 -11.68 -20.72 25.05
CA VAL A 313 -10.52 -21.63 24.88
C VAL A 313 -9.77 -21.91 26.18
N GLU A 314 -9.89 -21.02 27.17
CA GLU A 314 -9.28 -21.20 28.48
C GLU A 314 -10.04 -20.34 29.52
N ILE A 315 -10.13 -20.84 30.75
CA ILE A 315 -10.77 -20.17 31.89
C ILE A 315 -9.75 -20.13 33.04
N ASN A 316 -9.40 -18.94 33.51
CA ASN A 316 -8.55 -18.75 34.67
C ASN A 316 -9.36 -18.23 35.86
N ALA A 317 -9.67 -19.14 36.79
CA ALA A 317 -10.47 -18.82 37.97
C ALA A 317 -9.75 -17.92 38.99
N SER A 318 -8.41 -17.93 39.01
CA SER A 318 -7.65 -17.12 39.98
C SER A 318 -7.72 -15.63 39.68
N SER A 319 -7.74 -15.27 38.40
CA SER A 319 -7.79 -13.90 37.89
C SER A 319 -9.16 -13.44 37.41
N ALA A 320 -10.20 -14.30 37.49
CA ALA A 320 -11.53 -14.04 36.92
C ALA A 320 -11.49 -13.63 35.43
N THR A 321 -10.58 -14.25 34.68
CA THR A 321 -10.39 -13.97 33.24
C THR A 321 -10.63 -15.22 32.42
N LEU A 322 -11.09 -15.06 31.19
CA LEU A 322 -11.14 -16.13 30.21
C LEU A 322 -10.56 -15.70 28.89
N LEU A 323 -10.30 -16.69 28.05
CA LEU A 323 -9.78 -16.50 26.72
C LEU A 323 -10.87 -16.82 25.70
N LEU A 324 -11.21 -15.82 24.88
CA LEU A 324 -12.24 -15.88 23.85
C LEU A 324 -11.56 -15.92 22.49
N ARG A 325 -11.79 -16.97 21.71
CA ARG A 325 -11.32 -17.06 20.31
C ARG A 325 -12.46 -16.73 19.36
N SER A 326 -12.27 -15.70 18.55
CA SER A 326 -13.24 -15.30 17.52
C SER A 326 -13.26 -16.29 16.34
N PRO A 327 -14.30 -16.28 15.49
CA PRO A 327 -14.33 -17.09 14.27
C PRO A 327 -13.15 -16.80 13.33
N GLY A 328 -12.64 -15.56 13.33
CA GLY A 328 -11.46 -15.13 12.56
C GLY A 328 -10.12 -15.58 13.16
N GLY A 329 -10.13 -16.29 14.30
CA GLY A 329 -8.92 -16.82 14.95
C GLY A 329 -8.22 -15.85 15.90
N ALA A 330 -8.63 -14.58 15.97
CA ALA A 330 -8.15 -13.63 16.95
C ALA A 330 -8.52 -14.09 18.37
N ILE A 331 -7.64 -13.85 19.34
CA ILE A 331 -7.85 -14.25 20.73
C ILE A 331 -7.95 -12.99 21.59
N THR A 332 -9.04 -12.83 22.35
CA THR A 332 -9.25 -11.69 23.26
C THR A 332 -9.26 -12.18 24.70
N THR A 333 -8.54 -11.50 25.58
CA THR A 333 -8.59 -11.74 27.03
C THR A 333 -9.79 -11.02 27.59
N SER A 334 -10.77 -11.73 28.12
CA SER A 334 -11.97 -11.14 28.69
C SER A 334 -11.88 -11.19 30.21
N SER A 335 -11.89 -10.02 30.85
CA SER A 335 -11.78 -9.86 32.29
C SER A 335 -13.12 -9.49 32.90
N PHE A 336 -13.53 -10.21 33.93
CA PHE A 336 -14.81 -10.02 34.60
C PHE A 336 -14.59 -9.40 35.98
N THR A 337 -15.63 -8.77 36.52
CA THR A 337 -15.69 -8.59 37.97
C THR A 337 -15.81 -9.97 38.62
N ARG A 338 -15.31 -10.11 39.86
CA ARG A 338 -15.32 -11.40 40.55
C ARG A 338 -16.73 -11.93 40.76
N GLU A 339 -17.67 -11.04 41.06
CA GLU A 339 -19.08 -11.34 41.23
C GLU A 339 -19.72 -11.88 39.94
N ALA A 340 -19.52 -11.21 38.80
CA ALA A 340 -20.02 -11.66 37.50
C ALA A 340 -19.40 -13.00 37.07
N PHE A 341 -18.12 -13.19 37.33
CA PHE A 341 -17.42 -14.44 37.04
C PHE A 341 -17.94 -15.61 37.88
N ASP A 342 -18.18 -15.38 39.17
CA ASP A 342 -18.73 -16.41 40.07
C ASP A 342 -20.18 -16.75 39.69
N ALA A 343 -20.97 -15.78 39.25
CA ALA A 343 -22.31 -16.02 38.69
C ALA A 343 -22.24 -16.91 37.44
N MET A 344 -21.31 -16.64 36.52
CA MET A 344 -21.08 -17.47 35.33
C MET A 344 -20.61 -18.88 35.69
N ARG A 345 -19.73 -19.04 36.69
CA ARG A 345 -19.26 -20.37 37.15
C ARG A 345 -20.37 -21.25 37.73
N ARG A 346 -21.47 -20.66 38.21
CA ARG A 346 -22.63 -21.43 38.70
C ARG A 346 -23.48 -21.97 37.53
N ASN A 347 -23.30 -21.46 36.32
CA ASN A 347 -23.96 -21.98 35.13
C ASN A 347 -23.22 -23.21 34.60
N ILE A 348 -23.91 -24.35 34.51
CA ILE A 348 -23.35 -25.63 34.05
C ILE A 348 -22.86 -25.59 32.59
N ASP A 349 -23.40 -24.66 31.80
CA ASP A 349 -23.04 -24.47 30.40
C ASP A 349 -21.76 -23.63 30.21
N PHE A 350 -21.25 -23.01 31.28
CA PHE A 350 -20.02 -22.22 31.26
C PHE A 350 -18.78 -23.11 31.39
N LYS A 351 -18.27 -23.57 30.25
CA LYS A 351 -17.09 -24.45 30.15
C LYS A 351 -16.25 -24.15 28.92
N ILE A 352 -15.01 -24.64 28.90
CA ILE A 352 -14.15 -24.59 27.71
C ILE A 352 -14.89 -25.24 26.53
N GLY A 353 -14.87 -24.57 25.38
CA GLY A 353 -15.60 -24.96 24.18
C GLY A 353 -17.01 -24.36 24.04
N ALA A 354 -17.55 -23.72 25.08
CA ALA A 354 -18.83 -23.01 24.98
C ALA A 354 -18.70 -21.73 24.15
N ARG A 355 -19.78 -21.34 23.47
CA ARG A 355 -19.88 -20.05 22.77
C ARG A 355 -20.33 -18.97 23.73
N LEU A 356 -19.70 -17.81 23.66
CA LEU A 356 -19.97 -16.69 24.56
C LEU A 356 -20.00 -15.39 23.76
N ILE A 357 -21.00 -14.55 24.04
CA ILE A 357 -21.07 -13.17 23.55
C ILE A 357 -21.00 -12.25 24.77
N VAL A 358 -20.00 -11.36 24.78
CA VAL A 358 -19.76 -10.40 25.86
C VAL A 358 -19.69 -8.98 25.34
N ASP A 359 -20.19 -8.04 26.13
CA ASP A 359 -20.09 -6.61 25.90
C ASP A 359 -19.16 -5.99 26.94
N GLY A 360 -18.30 -5.08 26.51
CA GLY A 360 -17.37 -4.45 27.43
C GLY A 360 -16.44 -3.45 26.79
N ASP A 361 -15.54 -2.91 27.61
CA ASP A 361 -14.56 -1.93 27.18
C ASP A 361 -13.34 -2.64 26.61
N LEU A 362 -13.13 -2.49 25.31
CA LEU A 362 -11.99 -3.09 24.62
C LEU A 362 -10.77 -2.17 24.70
N ILE A 363 -9.65 -2.77 25.08
CA ILE A 363 -8.32 -2.20 25.10
C ILE A 363 -7.45 -3.07 24.19
N GLU A 364 -7.06 -2.52 23.04
CA GLU A 364 -6.14 -3.21 22.13
C GLU A 364 -4.74 -3.27 22.74
N ARG A 365 -4.07 -4.43 22.63
CA ARG A 365 -2.68 -4.58 23.08
C ARG A 365 -1.85 -5.36 22.06
N PRO A 366 -0.53 -5.11 21.95
CA PRO A 366 0.32 -5.63 20.87
C PRO A 366 0.34 -7.15 20.68
N ARG A 367 0.07 -7.93 21.75
CA ARG A 367 0.02 -9.41 21.67
C ARG A 367 -1.40 -9.94 21.64
N ARG A 368 -2.32 -9.26 22.32
CA ARG A 368 -3.63 -9.78 22.59
C ARG A 368 -4.56 -8.72 23.15
N ASP A 369 -5.70 -8.54 22.51
CA ASP A 369 -6.73 -7.64 22.99
C ASP A 369 -7.19 -7.99 24.40
N TYR A 370 -7.56 -6.96 25.14
CA TYR A 370 -8.04 -7.07 26.49
C TYR A 370 -9.40 -6.40 26.58
N LEU A 371 -10.44 -7.15 26.95
CA LEU A 371 -11.80 -6.65 27.09
C LEU A 371 -12.20 -6.72 28.56
N THR A 372 -12.60 -5.58 29.12
CA THR A 372 -13.22 -5.51 30.45
C THR A 372 -14.71 -5.73 30.31
N VAL A 373 -15.20 -6.90 30.70
CA VAL A 373 -16.58 -7.33 30.50
C VAL A 373 -17.50 -6.52 31.42
N GLN A 374 -18.44 -5.80 30.81
CA GLN A 374 -19.53 -5.12 31.52
C GLN A 374 -20.79 -5.99 31.56
N ASN A 375 -21.08 -6.72 30.47
CA ASN A 375 -22.26 -7.57 30.35
C ASN A 375 -21.98 -8.86 29.57
N VAL A 376 -22.73 -9.93 29.87
CA VAL A 376 -22.70 -11.18 29.11
C VAL A 376 -24.02 -11.30 28.35
N ALA A 377 -23.98 -11.10 27.04
CA ALA A 377 -25.18 -11.07 26.21
C ALA A 377 -25.77 -12.48 25.98
N SER A 378 -24.92 -13.49 25.77
CA SER A 378 -25.39 -14.87 25.58
C SER A 378 -24.32 -15.93 25.87
N LEU A 379 -24.79 -17.12 26.22
CA LEU A 379 -23.99 -18.33 26.41
C LEU A 379 -24.65 -19.49 25.64
N ASN A 380 -23.90 -20.13 24.75
CA ASN A 380 -24.40 -21.17 23.83
C ASN A 380 -25.70 -20.77 23.12
N ASP A 381 -25.69 -19.55 22.56
CA ASP A 381 -26.81 -18.97 21.81
C ASP A 381 -28.10 -18.80 22.64
N ARG A 382 -28.01 -18.91 23.98
CA ARG A 382 -29.08 -18.56 24.91
C ARG A 382 -28.81 -17.19 25.54
N PRO A 383 -29.76 -16.24 25.48
CA PRO A 383 -29.59 -14.96 26.15
C PRO A 383 -29.52 -15.17 27.66
N LEU A 384 -28.58 -14.48 28.30
CA LEU A 384 -28.50 -14.40 29.75
C LEU A 384 -29.09 -13.04 30.15
N VAL A 385 -30.16 -13.06 30.97
CA VAL A 385 -30.86 -11.87 31.47
C VAL A 385 -30.07 -11.23 32.58
#